data_AF-A0A371KKR7-F1
#
_entry.id   AF-A0A371KKR7-F1
#
_cell.length_a   1.000
_cell.length_b   1.000
_cell.length_c   1.000
_cell.angle_alpha   90.00
_cell.angle_beta   90.00
_cell.angle_gamma   90.00
#
_symmetry.space_group_name_H-M   'P 1'
#
loop_
_entity.id
_entity.type
_entity.pdbx_description
1 polymer ?
#
loop_
_entity_poly.entity_id
_entity_poly.type
_entity_poly.pdbx_seq_one_letter_code
_entity_poly.pdbx_strand_id
1 'polypeptide(L)' 'MSRSALVENVMAMLEDAGFLVSDRCAIRPKSFDIAARRGEDVLLLKILGNIDAFDAQT' A
#
# COMPACT_ATOMS: atom_id res chain seq x y z
N MET A 1 16.03 -5.40 0.73
CA MET A 1 14.69 -5.80 0.24
C MET A 1 14.25 -4.79 -0.82
N SER A 2 13.69 -5.22 -1.96
CA SER A 2 13.26 -4.28 -3.00
C SER A 2 11.94 -3.60 -2.61
N ARG A 3 11.67 -2.43 -3.19
CA ARG A 3 10.36 -1.78 -3.06
C ARG A 3 9.23 -2.67 -3.58
N SER A 4 9.51 -3.49 -4.60
CA SER A 4 8.51 -4.44 -5.12
C SER A 4 8.13 -5.47 -4.07
N ALA A 5 9.13 -6.10 -3.43
CA ALA A 5 8.94 -7.09 -2.39
C ALA A 5 8.26 -6.51 -1.14
N LEU A 6 8.52 -5.25 -0.78
CA LEU A 6 7.85 -4.60 0.35
C LEU A 6 6.35 -4.48 0.15
N VAL A 7 5.94 -4.05 -1.03
CA VAL A 7 4.51 -3.95 -1.34
C VAL A 7 3.87 -5.33 -1.40
N GLU A 8 4.52 -6.31 -2.01
CA GLU A 8 4.00 -7.69 -2.07
C GLU A 8 3.81 -8.31 -0.68
N ASN A 9 4.77 -8.13 0.23
CA ASN A 9 4.65 -8.60 1.60
C ASN A 9 3.49 -7.92 2.34
N VAL A 10 3.31 -6.60 2.18
CA VAL A 10 2.19 -5.88 2.79
C VAL A 10 0.84 -6.32 2.21
N MET A 11 0.77 -6.58 0.90
CA MET A 11 -0.43 -7.12 0.26
C MET A 11 -0.82 -8.47 0.87
N ALA A 12 0.12 -9.41 0.98
CA ALA A 12 -0.12 -10.72 1.58
C ALA A 12 -0.59 -10.61 3.05
N MET A 13 0.01 -9.71 3.84
CA MET A 13 -0.41 -9.48 5.23
C MET A 13 -1.83 -8.92 5.34
N LEU A 14 -2.26 -8.08 4.39
CA LEU A 14 -3.61 -7.53 4.35
C LEU A 14 -4.63 -8.60 3.93
N GLU A 15 -4.28 -9.44 2.95
CA GLU A 15 -5.10 -10.60 2.54
C GLU A 15 -5.31 -11.57 3.71
N ASP A 16 -4.23 -11.93 4.43
CA ASP A 16 -4.30 -12.77 5.64
C ASP A 16 -5.16 -12.14 6.74
N ALA A 17 -5.20 -10.80 6.82
CA ALA A 17 -6.03 -10.05 7.75
C ALA A 17 -7.50 -9.89 7.30
N GLY A 18 -7.88 -10.54 6.18
CA GLY A 18 -9.23 -10.56 5.64
C GLY A 18 -9.60 -9.33 4.82
N PHE A 19 -8.62 -8.58 4.31
CA PHE A 19 -8.88 -7.53 3.33
C PHE A 19 -8.93 -8.09 1.91
N LEU A 20 -9.85 -7.58 1.11
CA LEU A 20 -9.73 -7.61 -0.34
C LEU A 20 -8.73 -6.54 -0.78
N VAL A 21 -7.65 -6.94 -1.44
CA VAL A 21 -6.56 -6.04 -1.85
C VAL A 21 -6.61 -5.80 -3.36
N SER A 22 -6.38 -4.57 -3.80
CA SER A 22 -6.31 -4.24 -5.22
C SER A 22 -4.99 -4.66 -5.86
N ASP A 23 -4.96 -4.72 -7.19
CA ASP A 23 -3.69 -4.67 -7.92
C ASP A 23 -2.89 -3.41 -7.57
N ARG A 24 -1.58 -3.47 -7.83
CA ARG A 24 -0.68 -2.32 -7.62
C ARG A 24 -1.07 -1.16 -8.52
N CYS A 25 -1.21 0.03 -7.94
CA CYS A 25 -1.44 1.25 -8.69
C CYS A 25 -0.22 1.56 -9.60
N ALA A 26 -0.44 1.50 -10.91
CA ALA A 26 0.60 1.73 -11.91
C ALA A 26 0.64 3.18 -12.45
N ILE A 27 -0.40 3.99 -12.20
CA ILE A 27 -0.56 5.33 -12.77
C ILE A 27 0.37 6.34 -12.08
N ARG A 28 1.09 7.16 -12.86
CA ARG A 28 1.98 8.22 -12.36
C ARG A 28 1.28 9.60 -12.48
N PRO A 29 1.51 10.53 -11.53
CA PRO A 29 2.28 10.38 -10.28
C PRO A 29 1.57 9.45 -9.28
N LYS A 30 2.34 8.58 -8.61
CA LYS A 30 1.79 7.55 -7.71
C LYS A 30 1.54 8.10 -6.31
N SER A 31 0.34 8.58 -6.06
CA SER A 31 -0.08 8.98 -4.71
C SER A 31 -0.16 7.77 -3.77
N PHE A 32 -0.74 6.65 -4.21
CA PHE A 32 -0.88 5.42 -3.41
C PHE A 32 -0.33 4.19 -4.15
N ASP A 33 0.01 3.15 -3.40
CA ASP A 33 0.52 1.88 -3.92
C ASP A 33 -0.60 0.87 -4.18
N ILE A 34 -1.57 0.77 -3.26
CA ILE A 34 -2.71 -0.16 -3.31
C ILE A 34 -3.92 0.44 -2.59
N ALA A 35 -5.10 -0.10 -2.89
CA ALA A 35 -6.29 0.02 -2.05
C ALA A 35 -6.59 -1.32 -1.38
N ALA A 36 -7.17 -1.29 -0.18
CA ALA A 36 -7.65 -2.48 0.51
C ALA A 36 -9.01 -2.23 1.15
N ARG A 37 -9.88 -3.24 1.19
CA ARG A 37 -11.22 -3.16 1.77
C ARG A 37 -11.51 -4.33 2.69
N ARG A 38 -12.15 -4.07 3.83
CA ARG A 38 -12.77 -5.09 4.68
C ARG A 38 -14.11 -4.58 5.20
N GLY A 39 -15.20 -5.09 4.63
CA GLY A 39 -16.54 -4.54 4.90
C GLY A 39 -16.64 -3.07 4.47
N GLU A 40 -16.96 -2.20 5.42
CA GLU A 40 -17.09 -0.75 5.21
C GLU A 40 -15.74 -0.02 5.28
N ASP A 41 -14.70 -0.64 5.85
CA ASP A 41 -13.37 -0.05 5.96
C ASP A 41 -12.69 -0.03 4.59
N VAL A 42 -12.21 1.15 4.17
CA VAL A 42 -11.42 1.35 2.95
C VAL A 42 -10.11 2.02 3.31
N LEU A 43 -9.01 1.39 2.90
CA LEU A 43 -7.66 1.89 3.07
C LEU A 43 -7.07 2.28 1.72
N LEU A 44 -6.52 3.50 1.63
CA LEU A 44 -5.63 3.91 0.56
C LEU A 44 -4.21 3.94 1.11
N LEU A 45 -3.35 3.03 0.66
CA LEU A 45 -2.08 2.76 1.31
C LEU A 45 -0.92 3.33 0.49
N LYS A 46 -0.11 4.16 1.14
CA LYS A 46 1.25 4.49 0.70
C LYS A 46 2.22 3.63 1.48
N ILE A 47 3.02 2.83 0.79
CA ILE A 47 3.99 1.95 1.44
C ILE A 47 5.39 2.54 1.26
N LEU A 48 6.00 2.91 2.39
CA LEU A 48 7.32 3.55 2.46
C LEU A 48 8.32 2.60 3.11
N GLY A 49 9.55 2.58 2.60
CA GLY A 49 10.64 1.77 3.17
C GLY A 49 11.25 2.35 4.44
N ASN A 50 11.02 3.65 4.68
CA ASN A 50 11.36 4.34 5.92
C ASN A 50 10.13 5.17 6.33
N ILE A 51 9.77 5.13 7.62
CA ILE A 51 8.67 5.94 8.16
C ILE A 51 8.94 7.45 8.02
N ASP A 52 10.22 7.84 8.09
CA ASP A 52 10.64 9.24 7.93
C ASP A 52 10.60 9.70 6.46
N ALA A 53 10.36 8.81 5.50
CA ALA A 53 10.27 9.19 4.08
C ALA A 53 8.96 9.91 3.72
N PHE A 54 8.10 10.15 4.71
CA PHE A 54 6.92 11.01 4.59
C PHE A 54 7.23 12.41 5.13
N ASP A 55 8.27 13.05 4.60
CA ASP A 55 8.82 14.32 5.08
C ASP A 55 8.61 15.49 4.11
N ALA A 56 8.14 15.23 2.88
CA ALA A 56 7.88 16.27 1.90
C ALA A 56 6.74 17.18 2.35
N GLN A 57 7.01 18.47 2.50
CA GLN A 57 5.97 19.48 2.64
C GLN A 57 5.01 19.42 1.45
N THR A 58 3.72 19.32 1.74
CA THR A 58 2.62 19.34 0.76
C THR A 58 2.19 20.77 0.49
#